data_AF-A0A7V2LLS4-F1
#
_entry.id   AF-A0A7V2LLS4-F1
#
_cell.length_a   1.000
_cell.length_b   1.000
_cell.length_c   1.000
_cell.angle_alpha   90.00
_cell.angle_beta   90.00
_cell.angle_gamma   90.00
#
_symmetry.space_group_name_H-M   'P 1'
#
loop_
_entity.id
_entity.type
_entity.pdbx_description
1 polymer ?
#
loop_
_entity_poly.entity_id
_entity_poly.type
_entity_poly.pdbx_seq_one_letter_code
_entity_poly.pdbx_strand_id
1 'polypeptide(L)' 'MGVYNLLPKTNCRQCGEPTCWIFALKLISGQKKLVDCPPLLEPAFAPQLANLQDMLGDMPAIA' A
#
# COMPACT_ATOMS: atom_id res chain seq x y z
N MET A 1 -1.38 12.70 -7.91
CA MET A 1 -0.69 12.08 -6.77
C MET A 1 -0.62 10.58 -7.03
N GLY A 2 0.54 9.93 -6.86
CA GLY A 2 0.68 8.50 -7.12
C GLY A 2 0.59 7.64 -5.85
N VAL A 3 0.36 6.34 -6.01
CA VAL A 3 0.32 5.34 -4.92
C VAL A 3 1.52 5.48 -3.98
N TYR A 4 2.72 5.64 -4.52
CA TYR A 4 3.94 5.83 -3.74
C TYR A 4 3.88 7.01 -2.75
N ASN A 5 3.18 8.10 -3.10
CA ASN A 5 3.09 9.28 -2.25
C ASN A 5 2.25 9.07 -1.00
N LEU A 6 1.34 8.10 -1.04
CA LEU A 6 0.47 7.73 0.08
C LEU A 6 1.07 6.61 0.93
N LEU A 7 2.24 6.06 0.56
CA LEU A 7 2.90 5.06 1.40
C LEU A 7 3.65 5.72 2.58
N PRO A 8 3.90 4.97 3.66
CA PRO A 8 4.73 5.42 4.79
C PRO A 8 6.19 5.75 4.44
N LYS A 9 6.68 5.27 3.29
CA LYS A 9 8.06 5.52 2.76
C LYS A 9 9.19 5.16 3.73
N THR A 10 8.96 4.24 4.65
CA THR A 10 9.96 3.80 5.64
C THR A 10 11.02 2.87 5.06
N ASN A 11 10.76 2.26 3.89
CA ASN A 11 11.59 1.18 3.30
C ASN A 11 11.91 0.04 4.30
N CYS A 12 11.00 -0.23 5.25
CA CYS A 12 11.20 -1.19 6.33
C CYS A 12 11.29 -2.65 5.89
N ARG A 13 10.89 -2.98 4.65
CA ARG A 13 10.86 -4.33 4.07
C ARG A 13 9.93 -5.34 4.77
N GLN A 14 9.05 -4.88 5.67
CA GLN A 14 8.08 -5.76 6.35
C GLN A 14 7.08 -6.42 5.37
N CYS A 15 6.86 -5.83 4.20
CA CYS A 15 6.05 -6.39 3.12
C CYS A 15 6.82 -7.37 2.19
N GLY A 16 8.11 -7.61 2.46
CA GLY A 16 9.00 -8.44 1.66
C GLY A 16 9.63 -7.74 0.44
N GLU A 17 9.31 -6.46 0.20
CA GLU A 17 9.84 -5.69 -0.93
C GLU A 17 11.07 -4.86 -0.51
N PRO A 18 12.06 -4.66 -1.40
CA PRO A 18 13.31 -3.97 -1.07
C PRO A 18 13.12 -2.48 -0.78
N THR A 19 12.11 -1.86 -1.39
CA THR A 19 11.75 -0.45 -1.18
C THR A 19 10.23 -0.26 -1.27
N CYS A 20 9.73 0.82 -0.67
CA CYS A 20 8.34 1.25 -0.80
C CYS A 20 7.95 1.56 -2.26
N TRP A 21 8.92 1.94 -3.10
CA TRP A 21 8.69 2.14 -4.52
C TRP A 21 8.34 0.83 -5.23
N ILE A 22 9.09 -0.25 -5.00
CA ILE A 22 8.77 -1.56 -5.56
C ILE A 22 7.42 -2.07 -5.06
N PHE A 23 7.11 -1.86 -3.78
CA PHE A 23 5.78 -2.16 -3.25
C PHE A 23 4.69 -1.37 -3.99
N ALA A 24 4.86 -0.07 -4.23
CA ALA A 24 3.90 0.75 -4.98
C ALA A 24 3.66 0.23 -6.41
N LEU A 25 4.73 -0.15 -7.12
CA LEU A 25 4.61 -0.72 -8.47
C LEU A 25 3.84 -2.05 -8.46
N LYS A 26 4.16 -2.94 -7.50
CA LYS A 26 3.47 -4.22 -7.36
C LYS A 26 2.01 -4.06 -6.95
N LEU A 27 1.72 -3.09 -6.10
CA LEU A 27 0.36 -2.72 -5.70
C LEU A 27 -0.47 -2.22 -6.90
N ILE A 28 0.08 -1.34 -7.73
CA ILE A 28 -0.58 -0.88 -8.97
C ILE A 28 -0.81 -2.04 -9.96
N SER A 29 0.12 -3.00 -10.02
CA SER A 29 -0.02 -4.19 -10.89
C SER A 29 -0.92 -5.29 -10.33
N GLY A 30 -1.47 -5.14 -9.12
CA GLY A 30 -2.30 -6.16 -8.45
C GLY A 30 -1.53 -7.35 -7.86
N GLN A 31 -0.19 -7.34 -7.87
CA GLN A 31 0.66 -8.40 -7.29
C GLN A 31 0.75 -8.34 -5.76
N LYS A 32 0.35 -7.22 -5.16
CA LYS A 32 0.32 -6.98 -3.71
C LYS A 32 -0.99 -6.31 -3.33
N LYS A 33 -1.43 -6.52 -2.10
CA LYS A 33 -2.62 -5.89 -1.50
C LYS A 33 -2.18 -4.83 -0.48
N LEU A 34 -3.06 -3.88 -0.15
CA LEU A 34 -2.79 -2.84 0.86
C LEU A 34 -2.43 -3.44 2.23
N VAL A 35 -3.08 -4.55 2.59
CA VAL A 35 -2.84 -5.29 3.84
C VAL A 35 -1.44 -5.90 3.93
N ASP A 36 -0.72 -6.02 2.82
CA ASP A 36 0.65 -6.55 2.82
C ASP A 36 1.67 -5.53 3.35
N CYS A 37 1.26 -4.29 3.66
CA CYS A 37 2.11 -3.25 4.24
C CYS A 37 1.70 -2.97 5.70
N PRO A 38 2.29 -3.64 6.71
CA PRO A 38 1.92 -3.45 8.10
C PRO A 38 1.98 -1.99 8.59
N PRO A 39 3.00 -1.17 8.24
CA PRO A 39 3.04 0.22 8.68
C PRO A 39 1.90 1.06 8.10
N LEU A 40 1.37 0.71 6.93
CA LEU A 40 0.24 1.43 6.32
C LEU A 40 -1.07 1.20 7.09
N LEU A 41 -1.16 0.14 7.88
CA LEU A 41 -2.33 -0.20 8.70
C LEU A 41 -2.32 0.49 10.07
N GLU A 42 -1.24 1.21 10.42
CA GLU A 42 -1.18 1.95 11.67
C GLU A 42 -2.15 3.15 11.66
N PRO A 43 -2.77 3.51 12.81
CA PRO A 43 -3.72 4.62 12.89
C PRO A 43 -3.19 5.96 12.34
N ALA A 44 -1.87 6.17 12.43
CA ALA A 44 -1.21 7.36 11.90
C ALA A 44 -1.31 7.51 10.36
N PHE A 45 -1.56 6.41 9.64
CA PHE A 45 -1.68 6.39 8.19
C PHE A 45 -3.12 6.14 7.70
N ALA A 46 -4.11 6.19 8.59
CA ALA A 46 -5.51 5.97 8.23
C ALA A 46 -6.01 6.86 7.06
N PRO A 47 -5.67 8.17 6.98
CA PRO A 47 -6.05 9.00 5.82
C PRO A 47 -5.42 8.51 4.51
N GLN A 48 -4.17 8.08 4.55
CA GLN A 48 -3.46 7.56 3.39
C GLN A 48 -4.04 6.22 2.94
N LEU A 49 -4.38 5.34 3.87
CA LEU A 49 -5.02 4.06 3.59
C LEU A 49 -6.39 4.27 2.92
N ALA A 50 -7.22 5.18 3.44
CA ALA A 50 -8.51 5.52 2.84
C ALA A 50 -8.36 6.03 1.40
N ASN A 51 -7.44 6.99 1.18
CA ASN A 51 -7.17 7.50 -0.17
C ASN A 51 -6.68 6.40 -1.12
N LEU A 52 -5.88 5.45 -0.64
CA LEU A 52 -5.41 4.32 -1.44
C LEU A 52 -6.55 3.36 -1.79
N GLN A 53 -7.48 3.12 -0.88
CA GLN A 53 -8.68 2.30 -1.11
C GLN A 53 -9.57 2.94 -2.18
N ASP A 54 -9.84 4.25 -2.07
CA ASP A 54 -10.62 5.00 -3.05
C ASP A 54 -9.94 5.00 -4.43
N MET A 55 -8.62 5.14 -4.48
CA MET A 55 -7.84 5.20 -5.73
C MET A 55 -7.74 3.86 -6.45
N LEU A 56 -7.57 2.77 -5.71
CA LEU A 56 -7.37 1.43 -6.29
C LEU A 56 -8.71 0.72 -6.54
N GLY A 57 -9.81 1.30 -6.05
CA GLY A 57 -11.09 0.62 -5.91
C GLY A 57 -11.00 -0.48 -4.87
N ASP A 58 -12.12 -0.79 -4.21
CA ASP A 58 -12.25 -2.08 -3.53
C ASP A 58 -11.99 -3.17 -4.58
N MET A 59 -10.78 -3.71 -4.64
CA MET A 59 -10.62 -5.11 -5.00
C MET A 59 -11.17 -5.84 -3.78
N PRO A 60 -12.39 -6.40 -3.85
CA PRO A 60 -12.81 -7.26 -2.78
C PRO A 60 -11.73 -8.32 -2.66
N ALA A 61 -11.39 -8.69 -1.42
CA ALA A 61 -10.65 -9.92 -1.18
C ALA A 61 -11.52 -11.07 -1.70
N ILE A 62 -11.53 -11.29 -3.02
CA ILE A 62 -12.22 -12.41 -3.64
C ILE A 62 -11.33 -13.65 -3.46
N ALA A 63 -11.86 -14.54 -2.62
CA ALA A 63 -11.45 -15.90 -2.29
C ALA A 63 -10.14 -16.09 -1.51
#